data_AF-A0A534B580-F1
#
_entry.id   AF-A0A534B580-F1
#
_cell.length_a   1.000
_cell.length_b   1.000
_cell.length_c   1.000
_cell.angle_alpha   90.00
_cell.angle_beta   90.00
_cell.angle_gamma   90.00
#
_symmetry.space_group_name_H-M   'P 1'
#
loop_
_entity.id
_entity.type
_entity.pdbx_description
1 polymer ?
#
loop_
_entity_poly.entity_id
_entity_poly.type
_entity_poly.pdbx_seq_one_letter_code
_entity_poly.pdbx_strand_id
1 'polypeptide(L)'
;MAQELESGLPRLDVLINNAGVMGAPGARSADGYDLTFAVNHLAPFLLTNLLLGRLRQSAPARIIVVASEAHRRAALDFGDLMNARVPGFLTAYERSKLANLLLVRSLARRLAGSGVSVNALHPGLVASHLFRGLPLPLRLLLLGPGRLAMISTERGARGSVYLASAPGLAGESGGYYRRCRRVAPSAEAESDADAERLWLESARLTGLAA
;
A
#
# COMPACT_ATOMS: atom_id res chain seq x y z
N MET A 1 -11.27 -8.89 12.28
CA MET A 1 -11.24 -7.60 11.55
C MET A 1 -12.24 -7.51 10.40
N ALA A 2 -12.09 -8.17 9.25
CA ALA A 2 -13.02 -7.98 8.13
C ALA A 2 -14.48 -8.30 8.51
N GLN A 3 -14.72 -9.45 9.13
CA GLN A 3 -16.04 -9.83 9.65
C GLN A 3 -16.62 -8.80 10.64
N GLU A 4 -15.79 -8.30 11.57
CA GLU A 4 -16.21 -7.28 12.54
C GLU A 4 -16.62 -5.96 11.85
N LEU A 5 -15.86 -5.54 10.84
CA LEU A 5 -16.18 -4.35 10.05
C LEU A 5 -17.45 -4.57 9.23
N GLU A 6 -17.64 -5.74 8.62
CA GLU A 6 -18.84 -6.05 7.86
C GLU A 6 -20.11 -6.10 8.72
N SER A 7 -20.00 -6.61 9.96
CA SER A 7 -21.11 -6.65 10.91
C SER A 7 -21.36 -5.31 11.60
N GLY A 8 -20.30 -4.53 11.87
CA GLY A 8 -20.36 -3.31 12.67
C GLY A 8 -20.57 -2.04 11.86
N LEU A 9 -20.25 -2.04 10.56
CA LEU A 9 -20.40 -0.89 9.68
C LEU A 9 -21.50 -1.15 8.64
N PRO A 10 -22.65 -0.47 8.72
CA PRO A 10 -23.70 -0.61 7.71
C PRO A 10 -23.24 -0.07 6.34
N ARG A 11 -22.28 0.86 6.34
CA ARG A 11 -21.61 1.40 5.15
C ARG A 11 -20.11 1.53 5.36
N LEU A 12 -19.35 1.35 4.29
CA LEU A 12 -17.91 1.58 4.22
C LEU A 12 -17.61 2.46 3.01
N ASP A 13 -17.63 3.78 3.21
CA ASP A 13 -17.41 4.73 2.11
C ASP A 13 -15.91 4.91 1.80
N VAL A 14 -15.02 4.69 2.77
CA VAL A 14 -13.57 4.86 2.60
C VAL A 14 -12.79 3.75 3.30
N LEU A 15 -11.89 3.09 2.57
CA LEU A 15 -10.87 2.18 3.10
C LEU A 15 -9.48 2.76 2.85
N ILE A 16 -8.68 2.96 3.91
CA ILE A 16 -7.30 3.45 3.79
C ILE A 16 -6.31 2.37 4.25
N ASN A 17 -5.66 1.74 3.28
CA ASN A 17 -4.55 0.82 3.51
C ASN A 17 -3.27 1.63 3.81
N ASN A 18 -3.20 2.15 5.05
CA ASN A 18 -2.10 2.98 5.54
C ASN A 18 -1.02 2.20 6.30
N ALA A 19 -1.39 1.13 7.00
CA ALA A 19 -0.48 0.38 7.84
C ALA A 19 0.75 -0.08 7.04
N GLY A 20 1.94 0.03 7.65
CA GLY A 20 3.16 -0.42 7.02
C GLY A 20 4.33 -0.49 7.99
N VAL A 21 5.28 -1.36 7.66
CA VAL A 21 6.50 -1.61 8.41
C VAL A 21 7.73 -1.51 7.50
N MET A 22 8.86 -1.22 8.13
CA MET A 22 10.20 -1.19 7.55
C MET A 22 11.18 -1.64 8.65
N GLY A 23 12.36 -2.14 8.26
CA GLY A 23 13.40 -2.47 9.24
C GLY A 23 13.21 -3.83 9.90
N ALA A 24 12.58 -4.79 9.22
CA ALA A 24 12.39 -6.14 9.74
C ALA A 24 13.09 -7.20 8.86
N PRO A 25 14.41 -7.10 8.64
CA PRO A 25 15.12 -8.01 7.74
C PRO A 25 15.06 -9.45 8.27
N GLY A 26 14.61 -10.38 7.44
CA GLY A 26 14.49 -11.80 7.78
C GLY A 26 13.36 -12.14 8.75
N ALA A 27 12.61 -11.15 9.26
CA ALA A 27 11.45 -11.39 10.09
C ALA A 27 10.31 -11.99 9.26
N ARG A 28 9.54 -12.89 9.86
CA ARG A 28 8.41 -13.55 9.21
C ARG A 28 7.09 -13.25 9.92
N SER A 29 5.99 -13.22 9.15
CA SER A 29 4.63 -13.22 9.69
C SER A 29 4.29 -14.57 10.34
N ALA A 30 3.14 -14.64 11.02
CA ALA A 30 2.62 -15.91 11.55
C ALA A 30 2.41 -16.97 10.46
N ASP A 31 2.08 -16.54 9.24
CA ASP A 31 1.91 -17.40 8.06
C ASP A 31 3.24 -17.75 7.37
N GLY A 32 4.38 -17.34 7.94
CA GLY A 32 5.71 -17.67 7.43
C GLY A 32 6.22 -16.79 6.28
N TYR A 33 5.50 -15.73 5.89
CA TYR A 33 5.91 -14.81 4.83
C TYR A 33 6.87 -13.74 5.32
N ASP A 34 7.66 -13.14 4.42
CA ASP A 34 8.44 -11.93 4.77
C ASP A 34 7.53 -10.88 5.42
N LEU A 35 7.92 -10.40 6.60
CA LEU A 35 7.04 -9.56 7.42
C LEU A 35 6.68 -8.25 6.71
N THR A 36 7.62 -7.68 5.93
CA THR A 36 7.40 -6.42 5.22
C THR A 36 6.41 -6.63 4.08
N PHE A 37 6.57 -7.68 3.29
CA PHE A 37 5.65 -8.05 2.21
C PHE A 37 4.26 -8.43 2.76
N ALA A 38 4.22 -9.20 3.84
CA ALA A 38 2.98 -9.61 4.50
C ALA A 38 2.16 -8.41 4.98
N VAL A 39 2.78 -7.50 5.74
CA VAL A 39 2.08 -6.36 6.34
C VAL A 39 1.76 -5.28 5.30
N ASN A 40 2.72 -4.96 4.42
CA ASN A 40 2.55 -3.82 3.53
C ASN A 40 1.68 -4.13 2.31
N HIS A 41 1.62 -5.39 1.87
CA HIS A 41 0.94 -5.81 0.63
C HIS A 41 -0.08 -6.93 0.82
N LEU A 42 0.29 -8.11 1.36
CA LEU A 42 -0.64 -9.26 1.44
C LEU A 42 -1.84 -8.98 2.36
N ALA A 43 -1.61 -8.34 3.51
CA ALA A 43 -2.69 -7.98 4.43
C ALA A 43 -3.66 -6.94 3.80
N PRO A 44 -3.20 -5.83 3.20
CA PRO A 44 -4.06 -4.95 2.39
C PRO A 44 -4.77 -5.65 1.24
N PHE A 45 -4.10 -6.55 0.52
CA PHE A 45 -4.71 -7.33 -0.56
C PHE A 45 -5.89 -8.16 -0.04
N LEU A 46 -5.66 -8.98 1.00
CA LEU A 46 -6.68 -9.85 1.58
C LEU A 46 -7.84 -9.04 2.16
N LEU A 47 -7.53 -8.06 3.02
CA LEU A 47 -8.54 -7.22 3.65
C LEU A 47 -9.41 -6.50 2.62
N THR A 48 -8.78 -5.90 1.60
CA THR A 48 -9.51 -5.18 0.54
C THR A 48 -10.46 -6.12 -0.18
N ASN A 49 -9.99 -7.31 -0.58
CA ASN A 49 -10.81 -8.30 -1.27
C ASN A 49 -12.00 -8.77 -0.44
N LEU A 50 -11.78 -9.06 0.85
CA LEU A 50 -12.86 -9.43 1.77
C LEU A 50 -13.91 -8.32 1.92
N LEU A 51 -13.50 -7.05 1.91
CA LEU A 51 -14.41 -5.91 2.06
C LEU A 51 -15.02 -5.40 0.74
N LEU A 52 -14.69 -5.98 -0.42
CA LEU A 52 -15.18 -5.51 -1.72
C LEU A 52 -16.72 -5.53 -1.81
N GLY A 53 -17.37 -6.53 -1.20
CA GLY A 53 -18.82 -6.62 -1.15
C GLY A 53 -19.44 -5.39 -0.48
N ARG A 54 -18.99 -5.07 0.74
CA ARG A 54 -19.44 -3.89 1.50
C ARG A 54 -19.10 -2.58 0.80
N LEU A 55 -17.91 -2.44 0.21
CA LEU A 55 -17.49 -1.25 -0.53
C LEU A 55 -18.39 -0.99 -1.75
N ARG A 56 -18.74 -2.03 -2.52
CA ARG A 56 -19.65 -1.91 -3.67
C ARG A 56 -21.06 -1.52 -3.24
N GLN A 57 -21.58 -2.11 -2.18
CA GLN A 57 -22.88 -1.74 -1.60
C GLN A 57 -22.89 -0.29 -1.07
N SER A 58 -21.72 0.23 -0.68
CA SER A 58 -21.53 1.59 -0.19
C SER A 58 -21.14 2.57 -1.30
N ALA A 59 -21.18 2.17 -2.58
CA ALA A 59 -20.82 3.06 -3.66
C ALA A 59 -21.65 4.38 -3.63
N PRO A 60 -21.06 5.54 -3.93
CA PRO A 60 -19.66 5.73 -4.29
C PRO A 60 -18.70 5.54 -3.09
N ALA A 61 -17.67 4.71 -3.26
CA ALA A 61 -16.69 4.39 -2.22
C ALA A 61 -15.24 4.53 -2.73
N ARG A 62 -14.29 4.69 -1.82
CA ARG A 62 -12.88 4.96 -2.15
C ARG A 62 -11.92 4.06 -1.40
N ILE A 63 -11.01 3.41 -2.12
CA ILE A 63 -9.87 2.69 -1.56
C ILE A 63 -8.61 3.55 -1.77
N ILE A 64 -7.88 3.80 -0.69
CA ILE A 64 -6.63 4.56 -0.71
C ILE A 64 -5.50 3.65 -0.23
N VAL A 65 -4.43 3.53 -1.01
CA VAL A 65 -3.25 2.73 -0.66
C VAL A 65 -2.04 3.63 -0.44
N VAL A 66 -1.41 3.53 0.74
CA VAL A 66 -0.21 4.31 1.05
C VAL A 66 1.03 3.62 0.50
N ALA A 67 1.56 4.20 -0.58
CA ALA A 67 2.79 3.80 -1.25
C ALA A 67 3.98 4.67 -0.76
N SER A 68 5.06 4.73 -1.55
CA SER A 68 6.25 5.52 -1.24
C SER A 68 7.05 5.78 -2.51
N GLU A 69 7.82 6.88 -2.57
CA GLU A 69 8.84 7.09 -3.62
C GLU A 69 9.89 5.95 -3.68
N ALA A 70 10.01 5.16 -2.62
CA ALA A 70 10.83 3.95 -2.58
C ALA A 70 10.48 2.93 -3.69
N HIS A 71 9.23 2.91 -4.19
CA HIS A 71 8.84 2.00 -5.28
C HIS A 71 9.70 2.15 -6.54
N ARG A 72 10.23 3.36 -6.79
CA ARG A 72 11.01 3.68 -7.99
C ARG A 72 12.38 2.98 -8.06
N ARG A 73 12.81 2.37 -6.95
CA ARG A 73 14.09 1.66 -6.83
C ARG A 73 13.94 0.15 -6.92
N ALA A 74 12.72 -0.34 -7.10
CA ALA A 74 12.42 -1.76 -7.09
C ALA A 74 12.00 -2.26 -8.48
N ALA A 75 12.32 -3.52 -8.72
CA ALA A 75 11.59 -4.42 -9.58
C ALA A 75 11.15 -5.63 -8.74
N LEU A 76 10.00 -6.23 -9.09
CA LEU A 76 9.55 -7.44 -8.43
C LEU A 76 10.29 -8.65 -8.99
N ASP A 77 10.83 -9.47 -8.09
CA ASP A 77 11.33 -10.79 -8.41
C ASP A 77 10.27 -11.81 -8.05
N PHE A 78 9.48 -12.24 -9.04
CA PHE A 78 8.42 -13.22 -8.81
C PHE A 78 8.96 -14.62 -8.43
N GLY A 79 10.24 -14.90 -8.68
CA GLY A 79 10.89 -16.10 -8.17
C GLY A 79 11.27 -16.01 -6.69
N ASP A 80 11.18 -14.81 -6.09
CA ASP A 80 11.54 -14.56 -4.69
C ASP A 80 10.79 -13.34 -4.11
N LEU A 81 9.45 -13.40 -4.08
CA LEU A 81 8.62 -12.36 -3.46
C LEU A 81 8.88 -12.21 -1.95
N MET A 82 9.44 -13.26 -1.33
CA MET A 82 9.74 -13.32 0.10
C MET A 82 11.14 -12.77 0.44
N ASN A 83 11.88 -12.23 -0.53
CA ASN A 83 13.21 -11.65 -0.34
C ASN A 83 14.20 -12.61 0.36
N ALA A 84 14.08 -13.91 0.10
CA ALA A 84 14.94 -14.93 0.70
C ALA A 84 16.36 -14.92 0.11
N ARG A 85 16.51 -14.57 -1.18
CA ARG A 85 17.81 -14.52 -1.87
C ARG A 85 18.54 -13.20 -1.68
N VAL A 86 17.80 -12.10 -1.55
CA VAL A 86 18.34 -10.76 -1.32
C VAL A 86 17.75 -10.19 -0.02
N PRO A 87 18.18 -10.69 1.14
CA PRO A 87 17.67 -10.24 2.42
C PRO A 87 18.15 -8.81 2.69
N GLY A 88 17.21 -7.90 2.87
CA GLY A 88 17.51 -6.50 3.15
C GLY A 88 16.26 -5.71 3.46
N PHE A 89 16.27 -4.97 4.56
CA PHE A 89 15.08 -4.22 5.00
C PHE A 89 14.66 -3.13 4.00
N LEU A 90 15.62 -2.56 3.28
CA LEU A 90 15.35 -1.52 2.29
C LEU A 90 14.75 -2.14 1.03
N THR A 91 15.36 -3.20 0.49
CA THR A 91 14.85 -3.93 -0.68
C THR A 91 13.45 -4.48 -0.45
N ALA A 92 13.20 -5.10 0.70
CA ALA A 92 11.87 -5.60 1.06
C ALA A 92 10.84 -4.46 1.12
N TYR A 93 11.22 -3.32 1.68
CA TYR A 93 10.34 -2.14 1.72
C TYR A 93 10.07 -1.56 0.34
N GLU A 94 11.10 -1.34 -0.49
CA GLU A 94 10.99 -0.81 -1.86
C GLU A 94 10.09 -1.72 -2.71
N ARG A 95 10.33 -3.04 -2.70
CA ARG A 95 9.49 -4.03 -3.40
C ARG A 95 8.05 -4.03 -2.90
N SER A 96 7.83 -3.95 -1.59
CA SER A 96 6.47 -3.88 -1.03
C SER A 96 5.72 -2.61 -1.46
N LYS A 97 6.42 -1.49 -1.65
CA LYS A 97 5.81 -0.24 -2.09
C LYS A 97 5.55 -0.20 -3.60
N LEU A 98 6.31 -0.94 -4.39
CA LEU A 98 5.96 -1.25 -5.78
C LEU A 98 4.74 -2.16 -5.87
N ALA A 99 4.69 -3.23 -5.05
CA ALA A 99 3.56 -4.14 -4.96
C ALA A 99 2.24 -3.40 -4.65
N ASN A 100 2.26 -2.40 -3.77
CA ASN A 100 1.10 -1.54 -3.49
C ASN A 100 0.58 -0.77 -4.71
N LEU A 101 1.46 -0.30 -5.61
CA LEU A 101 1.02 0.39 -6.82
C LEU A 101 0.45 -0.57 -7.86
N LEU A 102 1.05 -1.75 -7.99
CA LEU A 102 0.52 -2.82 -8.83
C LEU A 102 -0.84 -3.32 -8.32
N LEU A 103 -1.04 -3.37 -7.00
CA LEU A 103 -2.34 -3.63 -6.39
C LEU A 103 -3.39 -2.59 -6.79
N VAL A 104 -3.05 -1.29 -6.69
CA VAL A 104 -3.94 -0.21 -7.12
C VAL A 104 -4.30 -0.33 -8.61
N ARG A 105 -3.31 -0.65 -9.45
CA ARG A 105 -3.53 -0.86 -10.89
C ARG A 105 -4.49 -2.02 -11.19
N SER A 106 -4.33 -3.15 -10.50
CA SER A 106 -5.22 -4.31 -10.66
C SER A 106 -6.62 -4.04 -10.13
N LEU A 107 -6.76 -3.45 -8.93
CA LEU A 107 -8.07 -3.11 -8.38
C LEU A 107 -8.80 -2.06 -9.21
N ALA A 108 -8.10 -1.02 -9.69
CA ALA A 108 -8.71 0.01 -10.53
C ALA A 108 -9.35 -0.57 -11.79
N ARG A 109 -8.70 -1.54 -12.43
CA ARG A 109 -9.27 -2.27 -13.59
C ARG A 109 -10.44 -3.16 -13.19
N ARG A 110 -10.29 -3.95 -12.12
CA ARG A 110 -11.31 -4.91 -11.65
C ARG A 110 -12.57 -4.24 -11.06
N LEU A 111 -12.46 -2.98 -10.63
CA LEU A 111 -13.55 -2.20 -10.05
C LEU A 111 -14.11 -1.13 -11.01
N ALA A 112 -13.64 -1.09 -12.25
CA ALA A 112 -14.20 -0.21 -13.26
C ALA A 112 -15.73 -0.38 -13.37
N GLY A 113 -16.47 0.73 -13.36
CA GLY A 113 -17.93 0.73 -13.42
C GLY A 113 -18.66 0.36 -12.11
N SER A 114 -17.96 -0.08 -11.06
CA SER A 114 -18.60 -0.47 -9.79
C SER A 114 -18.96 0.70 -8.87
N GLY A 115 -18.55 1.92 -9.20
CA GLY A 115 -18.65 3.08 -8.32
C GLY A 115 -17.62 3.12 -7.19
N VAL A 116 -16.71 2.14 -7.13
CA VAL A 116 -15.58 2.12 -6.18
C VAL A 116 -14.30 2.58 -6.89
N SER A 117 -13.68 3.64 -6.39
CA SER A 117 -12.41 4.14 -6.93
C SER A 117 -11.22 3.71 -6.09
N VAL A 118 -10.04 3.59 -6.71
CA VAL A 118 -8.82 3.12 -6.05
C VAL A 118 -7.65 3.99 -6.43
N ASN A 119 -6.97 4.60 -5.47
CA ASN A 119 -5.81 5.45 -5.73
C ASN A 119 -4.69 5.23 -4.71
N ALA A 120 -3.47 5.53 -5.10
CA ALA A 120 -2.29 5.50 -4.24
C ALA A 120 -1.77 6.90 -3.94
N LEU A 121 -1.04 7.04 -2.83
CA LEU A 121 -0.25 8.24 -2.55
C LEU A 121 1.10 7.94 -1.92
N HIS A 122 2.03 8.88 -2.08
CA HIS A 122 3.20 9.00 -1.22
C HIS A 122 2.99 10.16 -0.23
N PRO A 123 3.09 9.91 1.09
CA PRO A 123 2.79 10.92 2.10
C PRO A 123 3.92 11.92 2.32
N GLY A 124 5.10 11.74 1.71
CA GLY A 124 6.32 12.45 2.06
C GLY A 124 7.21 11.64 3.00
N LEU A 125 8.33 12.24 3.41
CA LEU A 125 9.15 11.71 4.50
C LEU A 125 8.53 12.12 5.83
N VAL A 126 7.69 11.28 6.42
CA VAL A 126 6.93 11.60 7.63
C VAL A 126 7.69 11.14 8.88
N ALA A 127 7.80 12.00 9.88
CA ALA A 127 8.29 11.66 11.22
C ALA A 127 7.30 10.73 11.94
N SER A 128 7.29 9.47 11.54
CA SER A 128 6.36 8.43 12.00
C SER A 128 7.11 7.26 12.66
N HIS A 129 6.34 6.35 13.25
CA HIS A 129 6.88 5.11 13.81
C HIS A 129 7.38 4.11 12.78
N LEU A 130 7.31 4.41 11.47
CA LEU A 130 7.82 3.54 10.40
C LEU A 130 9.29 3.16 10.59
N PHE A 131 10.10 4.09 11.12
CA PHE A 131 11.54 3.92 11.30
C PHE A 131 11.93 3.17 12.58
N ARG A 132 10.96 2.73 13.40
CA ARG A 132 11.22 2.09 14.69
C ARG A 132 12.02 0.79 14.59
N GLY A 133 11.90 0.07 13.48
CA GLY A 133 12.62 -1.17 13.20
C GLY A 133 14.02 -0.97 12.61
N LEU A 134 14.43 0.26 12.29
CA LEU A 134 15.75 0.48 11.70
C LEU A 134 16.87 0.25 12.72
N PRO A 135 18.08 -0.17 12.26
CA PRO A 135 19.26 -0.26 13.11
C PRO A 135 19.51 1.05 13.87
N LEU A 136 20.00 0.93 15.11
CA LEU A 136 20.16 2.07 16.02
C LEU A 136 20.94 3.26 15.41
N PRO A 137 22.07 3.08 14.70
CA PRO A 137 22.79 4.20 14.10
C PRO A 137 21.94 4.99 13.09
N LEU A 138 21.17 4.28 12.26
CA LEU A 138 20.29 4.91 11.28
C LEU A 138 19.10 5.60 11.95
N ARG A 139 18.56 5.00 13.01
CA ARG A 139 17.49 5.61 13.81
C ARG A 139 17.96 6.90 14.47
N LEU A 140 19.18 6.94 15.00
CA LEU A 140 19.77 8.15 15.60
C LEU A 140 20.00 9.25 14.56
N LEU A 141 20.47 8.90 13.36
CA LEU A 141 20.61 9.85 12.25
C LEU A 141 19.26 10.50 11.86
N LEU A 142 18.21 9.68 11.80
CA LEU A 142 16.85 10.12 11.48
C LEU A 142 16.22 10.98 12.60
N LEU A 143 16.50 10.66 13.87
CA LEU A 143 16.05 11.45 15.01
C LEU A 143 16.85 12.74 15.22
N GLY A 144 18.08 12.81 14.68
CA GLY A 144 18.95 13.97 14.69
C GLY A 144 18.71 14.90 13.47
N PRO A 145 19.75 15.25 12.68
CA PRO A 145 19.62 16.22 11.58
C PRO A 145 18.62 15.78 10.50
N GLY A 146 18.41 14.47 10.33
CA GLY A 146 17.41 13.93 9.41
C GLY A 146 15.98 14.34 9.74
N ARG A 147 15.68 14.68 11.01
CA ARG A 147 14.34 15.11 11.45
C ARG A 147 13.90 16.43 10.83
N LEU A 148 14.85 17.32 10.50
CA LEU A 148 14.56 18.61 9.86
C LEU A 148 14.03 18.45 8.43
N ALA A 149 14.37 17.34 7.77
CA ALA A 149 13.84 17.00 6.45
C ALA A 149 12.48 16.28 6.52
N MET A 150 12.04 15.86 7.71
CA MET A 150 10.78 15.17 7.89
C MET A 150 9.62 16.14 8.08
N ILE A 151 8.46 15.77 7.55
CA ILE A 151 7.21 16.48 7.82
C ILE A 151 6.48 15.85 9.00
N SER A 152 5.59 16.62 9.62
CA SER A 152 4.72 16.14 10.69
C SER A 152 3.69 15.12 10.17
N THR A 153 3.14 14.33 11.08
CA THR A 153 2.06 13.36 10.80
C THR A 153 0.81 14.03 10.22
N GLU A 154 0.47 15.23 10.68
CA GLU A 154 -0.67 16.01 10.16
C GLU A 154 -0.43 16.41 8.70
N ARG A 155 0.79 16.85 8.36
CA ARG A 155 1.14 17.15 6.97
C ARG A 155 1.17 15.91 6.10
N GLY A 156 1.66 14.78 6.63
CA GLY A 156 1.68 13.49 5.93
C GLY A 156 0.28 12.95 5.63
N ALA A 157 -0.67 13.15 6.55
CA ALA A 157 -2.05 12.69 6.38
C ALA A 157 -2.84 13.46 5.31
N ARG A 158 -2.40 14.67 4.93
CA ARG A 158 -3.11 15.54 3.95
C ARG A 158 -3.42 14.83 2.65
N GLY A 159 -2.49 14.02 2.13
CA GLY A 159 -2.70 13.27 0.89
C GLY A 159 -3.82 12.24 1.03
N SER A 160 -3.83 11.48 2.13
CA SER A 160 -4.86 10.48 2.41
C SER A 160 -6.23 11.13 2.58
N VAL A 161 -6.31 12.23 3.35
CA VAL A 161 -7.57 12.97 3.54
C VAL A 161 -8.06 13.54 2.22
N TYR A 162 -7.18 14.15 1.42
CA TYR A 162 -7.52 14.68 0.11
C TYR A 162 -8.11 13.61 -0.82
N LEU A 163 -7.47 12.44 -0.93
CA LEU A 163 -8.00 11.34 -1.74
C LEU A 163 -9.33 10.80 -1.19
N ALA A 164 -9.49 10.76 0.13
CA ALA A 164 -10.70 10.29 0.79
C ALA A 164 -11.90 11.24 0.59
N SER A 165 -11.70 12.56 0.56
CA SER A 165 -12.82 13.52 0.66
C SER A 165 -12.95 14.52 -0.49
N ALA A 166 -11.94 14.71 -1.36
CA ALA A 166 -12.02 15.74 -2.39
C ALA A 166 -13.14 15.43 -3.40
N PRO A 167 -14.09 16.36 -3.65
CA PRO A 167 -15.17 16.15 -4.62
C PRO A 167 -14.66 15.99 -6.05
N GLY A 168 -13.62 16.74 -6.44
CA GLY A 168 -13.02 16.71 -7.77
C GLY A 168 -12.25 15.43 -8.12
N LEU A 169 -12.23 14.44 -7.22
CA LEU A 169 -11.68 13.10 -7.47
C LEU A 169 -12.77 12.03 -7.61
N ALA A 170 -14.04 12.43 -7.66
CA ALA A 170 -15.12 11.51 -7.94
C ALA A 170 -14.88 10.82 -9.30
N GLY A 171 -14.83 9.49 -9.31
CA GLY A 171 -14.56 8.69 -10.51
C GLY A 171 -13.08 8.52 -10.88
N GLU A 172 -12.16 9.31 -10.30
CA GLU A 172 -10.72 9.13 -10.53
C GLU A 172 -10.24 7.83 -9.89
N SER A 173 -9.61 6.95 -10.67
CA SER A 173 -9.12 5.64 -10.23
C SER A 173 -7.81 5.29 -10.94
N GLY A 174 -6.98 4.47 -10.30
CA GLY A 174 -5.66 4.06 -10.78
C GLY A 174 -4.58 5.14 -10.68
N GLY A 175 -4.83 6.25 -9.99
CA GLY A 175 -3.87 7.35 -9.87
C GLY A 175 -2.85 7.14 -8.75
N TYR A 176 -1.67 7.73 -8.92
CA TYR A 176 -0.65 7.87 -7.89
C TYR A 176 -0.43 9.36 -7.58
N TYR A 177 -0.48 9.73 -6.30
CA TYR A 177 -0.51 11.13 -5.87
C TYR A 177 0.65 11.49 -4.95
N ARG A 178 1.16 12.70 -5.14
CA ARG A 178 2.15 13.33 -4.26
C ARG A 178 1.75 14.77 -3.99
N ARG A 179 1.67 15.16 -2.71
CA ARG A 179 1.22 16.51 -2.30
C ARG A 179 -0.10 16.92 -2.97
N CYS A 180 -1.08 16.00 -2.95
CA CYS A 180 -2.41 16.20 -3.54
C CYS A 180 -2.42 16.46 -5.05
N ARG A 181 -1.37 16.08 -5.78
CA ARG A 181 -1.29 16.14 -7.25
C ARG A 181 -1.02 14.76 -7.82
N ARG A 182 -1.72 14.41 -8.89
CA ARG A 182 -1.47 13.18 -9.65
C ARG A 182 -0.09 13.27 -10.29
N VAL A 183 0.70 12.21 -10.20
CA VAL A 183 2.04 12.09 -10.77
C VAL A 183 2.20 10.70 -11.38
N ALA A 184 3.07 10.56 -12.38
CA ALA A 184 3.42 9.26 -12.93
C ALA A 184 4.20 8.44 -11.89
N PRO A 185 3.88 7.14 -11.70
CA PRO A 185 4.71 6.23 -10.90
C PRO A 185 5.98 5.82 -11.68
N SER A 186 6.68 4.75 -11.29
CA SER A 186 7.75 4.16 -12.10
C SER A 186 7.18 3.29 -13.23
N ALA A 187 7.98 3.00 -14.26
CA ALA A 187 7.56 2.17 -15.38
C ALA A 187 7.16 0.76 -14.93
N GLU A 188 7.85 0.21 -13.93
CA GLU A 188 7.54 -1.09 -13.33
C GLU A 188 6.15 -1.10 -12.69
N ALA A 189 5.71 0.02 -12.11
CA ALA A 189 4.37 0.15 -11.52
C ALA A 189 3.26 0.29 -12.56
N GLU A 190 3.60 0.53 -13.83
CA GLU A 190 2.66 0.65 -14.96
C GLU A 190 2.52 -0.66 -15.74
N SER A 191 3.24 -1.72 -15.36
CA SER A 191 3.20 -3.04 -15.98
C SER A 191 1.88 -3.76 -15.68
N ASP A 192 1.02 -3.89 -16.70
CA ASP A 192 -0.21 -4.68 -16.60
C ASP A 192 0.04 -6.17 -16.35
N ALA A 193 1.12 -6.70 -16.94
CA ALA A 193 1.52 -8.08 -16.80
C ALA A 193 1.98 -8.39 -15.37
N ASP A 194 2.82 -7.53 -14.78
CA ASP A 194 3.28 -7.72 -13.40
C ASP A 194 2.13 -7.50 -12.40
N ALA A 195 1.23 -6.56 -12.69
CA ALA A 195 0.06 -6.31 -11.85
C ALA A 195 -0.88 -7.53 -11.81
N GLU A 196 -1.08 -8.21 -12.94
CA GLU A 196 -1.88 -9.42 -13.01
C GLU A 196 -1.16 -10.62 -12.37
N ARG A 197 0.13 -10.80 -12.65
CA ARG A 197 0.93 -11.87 -12.05
C ARG A 197 0.97 -11.75 -10.53
N LEU A 198 1.18 -10.54 -10.01
CA LEU A 198 1.18 -10.28 -8.57
C LEU A 198 -0.20 -10.51 -7.96
N TRP A 199 -1.28 -10.18 -8.66
CA TRP A 199 -2.64 -10.46 -8.20
C TRP A 199 -2.85 -11.95 -7.97
N LEU A 200 -2.50 -12.79 -8.95
CA LEU A 200 -2.64 -14.25 -8.86
C LEU A 200 -1.79 -14.84 -7.73
N GLU A 201 -0.53 -14.42 -7.61
CA GLU A 201 0.32 -14.86 -6.50
C GLU A 201 -0.21 -14.41 -5.14
N SER A 202 -0.73 -13.18 -5.04
CA SER A 202 -1.31 -12.67 -3.80
C SER A 202 -2.58 -13.44 -3.42
N ALA A 203 -3.44 -13.77 -4.39
CA ALA A 203 -4.62 -14.62 -4.18
C ALA A 203 -4.21 -15.99 -3.65
N ARG A 204 -3.24 -16.65 -4.31
CA ARG A 204 -2.70 -17.95 -3.89
C ARG A 204 -2.12 -17.90 -2.48
N LEU A 205 -1.30 -16.89 -2.16
CA LEU A 205 -0.65 -16.73 -0.86
C LEU A 205 -1.63 -16.40 0.27
N THR A 206 -2.78 -15.79 -0.06
CA THR A 206 -3.81 -15.41 0.93
C THR A 206 -4.98 -16.40 0.98
N GLY A 207 -4.93 -17.47 0.18
CA GLY A 207 -5.98 -18.48 0.12
C GLY A 207 -7.29 -18.00 -0.50
N LEU A 208 -7.27 -16.88 -1.24
CA LEU A 208 -8.44 -16.40 -1.99
C LEU A 208 -8.53 -17.14 -3.32
N ALA A 209 -9.76 -17.49 -3.73
CA ALA A 209 -10.02 -17.95 -5.10
C ALA A 209 -9.70 -16.79 -6.06
N ALA A 210 -8.94 -17.10 -7.12
CA ALA A 210 -8.48 -16.13 -8.11
C ALA A 210 -9.61 -15.61 -9.02
#